data_AF-A0A098EBH8-F1
#
_entry.id   AF-A0A098EBH8-F1
#
_cell.length_a   1.000
_cell.length_b   1.000
_cell.length_c   1.000
_cell.angle_alpha   90.00
_cell.angle_beta   90.00
_cell.angle_gamma   90.00
#
_symmetry.space_group_name_H-M   'P 1'
#
loop_
_entity.id
_entity.type
_entity.pdbx_description
1 polymer ?
#
loop_
_entity_poly.entity_id
_entity_poly.type
_entity_poly.pdbx_seq_one_letter_code
_entity_poly.pdbx_strand_id
1 'polypeptide(L)'
;MIIGNHILSIPTFTHALCNVHHLRDLSCYEEDGCKWAKEMMDLLLEIKATVDGDKEKSKEYLDPYLKEQYHQKYRQILTNALVLYPPEPKNKGHPKRGRKRQSKSKNLLDRLIDFEDATLLFMEDFRVPFDNNLAERDIRMVKVQQKISGCFRSTGCKETKIFRPLIYYNNICA
;
A
#
# COMPACT_ATOMS: atom_id res chain seq x y z
N MET A 1 33.91 -33.39 3.17
CA MET A 1 33.67 -32.56 1.96
C MET A 1 32.61 -33.30 1.16
N ILE A 2 31.40 -32.83 0.91
CA ILE A 2 30.88 -31.48 0.64
C ILE A 2 29.50 -31.42 1.34
N ILE A 3 29.26 -30.44 2.22
CA ILE A 3 27.89 -30.11 2.66
C ILE A 3 27.34 -29.18 1.58
N GLY A 4 26.47 -29.71 0.72
CA GLY A 4 25.80 -28.95 -0.32
C GLY A 4 24.88 -27.91 0.30
N ASN A 5 25.26 -26.64 0.22
CA ASN A 5 24.40 -25.50 0.52
C ASN A 5 23.27 -25.45 -0.53
N HIS A 6 22.18 -26.16 -0.27
CA HIS A 6 20.89 -25.87 -0.89
C HIS A 6 20.33 -24.59 -0.27
N ILE A 7 20.85 -23.44 -0.72
CA ILE A 7 20.16 -22.17 -0.54
C ILE A 7 18.89 -22.30 -1.38
N LEU A 8 17.78 -22.61 -0.71
CA LEU A 8 16.45 -22.47 -1.30
C LEU A 8 16.35 -21.03 -1.80
N SER A 9 16.41 -20.85 -3.12
CA SER A 9 16.05 -19.60 -3.77
C SER A 9 14.59 -19.34 -3.40
N ILE A 10 14.39 -18.50 -2.38
CA ILE A 10 13.05 -18.01 -2.06
C ILE A 10 12.65 -17.16 -3.27
N PRO A 11 11.57 -17.51 -4.00
CA PRO A 11 11.13 -16.72 -5.13
C PRO A 11 10.83 -15.30 -4.63
N THR A 12 11.42 -14.30 -5.28
CA THR A 12 11.18 -12.90 -4.98
C THR A 12 9.77 -12.56 -5.43
N PHE A 13 8.84 -12.49 -4.48
CA PHE A 13 7.47 -12.05 -4.75
C PHE A 13 7.49 -10.52 -4.94
N THR A 14 6.99 -10.06 -6.08
CA THR A 14 6.68 -8.64 -6.27
C THR A 14 5.43 -8.32 -5.47
N HIS A 15 5.56 -7.41 -4.51
CA HIS A 15 4.45 -6.93 -3.71
C HIS A 15 3.84 -5.70 -4.40
N ALA A 16 2.60 -5.82 -4.86
CA ALA A 16 1.81 -4.67 -5.28
C ALA A 16 1.11 -4.05 -4.06
N LEU A 17 1.12 -2.72 -3.96
CA LEU A 17 0.31 -2.03 -2.96
C LEU A 17 -1.06 -1.67 -3.55
N CYS A 18 -2.10 -1.81 -2.73
CA CYS A 18 -3.45 -1.46 -3.16
C CYS A 18 -3.61 0.06 -3.17
N ASN A 19 -3.71 0.64 -4.37
CA ASN A 19 -3.78 2.08 -4.54
C ASN A 19 -5.05 2.69 -3.93
N VAL A 20 -6.14 1.94 -3.76
CA VAL A 20 -7.34 2.41 -3.03
C VAL A 20 -7.02 2.79 -1.57
N HIS A 21 -6.12 2.05 -0.91
CA HIS A 21 -5.68 2.42 0.44
C HIS A 21 -4.83 3.71 0.41
N HIS A 22 -3.96 3.85 -0.59
CA HIS A 22 -3.21 5.10 -0.79
C HIS A 22 -4.13 6.29 -1.04
N LEU A 23 -5.17 6.15 -1.87
CA LEU A 23 -6.14 7.21 -2.13
C LEU A 23 -6.87 7.64 -0.84
N ARG A 24 -7.26 6.69 0.01
CA ARG A 24 -7.90 7.01 1.31
C ARG A 24 -6.96 7.70 2.28
N ASP A 25 -5.70 7.28 2.32
CA ASP A 25 -4.70 7.94 3.15
C ASP A 25 -4.40 9.36 2.64
N LEU A 26 -4.33 9.54 1.31
CA LEU A 26 -4.10 10.82 0.64
C LEU A 26 -5.27 11.80 0.82
N SER A 27 -6.53 11.33 0.77
CA SER A 27 -7.70 12.19 0.93
C SER A 27 -7.74 12.87 2.30
N CYS A 28 -7.30 12.18 3.35
CA CYS A 28 -7.20 12.79 4.68
C CYS A 28 -6.23 13.98 4.71
N TYR A 29 -5.16 13.97 3.90
CA TYR A 29 -4.20 15.08 3.86
C TYR A 29 -4.57 16.16 2.85
N GLU A 30 -5.38 15.86 1.83
CA GLU A 30 -6.02 16.89 1.02
C GLU A 30 -6.91 17.77 1.90
N GLU A 31 -7.72 17.16 2.77
CA GLU A 31 -8.56 17.87 3.74
C GLU A 31 -7.73 18.74 4.71
N ASP A 32 -6.53 18.29 5.07
CA ASP A 32 -5.56 19.04 5.88
C ASP A 32 -4.82 20.16 5.08
N GLY A 33 -5.16 20.38 3.81
CA GLY A 33 -4.60 21.43 2.95
C GLY A 33 -3.23 21.12 2.33
N CYS A 34 -2.78 19.86 2.38
CA CYS A 34 -1.52 19.44 1.75
C CYS A 34 -1.71 19.31 0.23
N LYS A 35 -1.34 20.35 -0.53
CA LYS A 35 -1.48 20.38 -2.00
C LYS A 35 -0.84 19.18 -2.71
N TRP A 36 0.32 18.73 -2.24
CA TRP A 36 1.02 17.59 -2.82
C TRP A 36 0.22 16.28 -2.74
N ALA A 37 -0.63 16.12 -1.71
CA ALA A 37 -1.44 14.91 -1.55
C ALA A 37 -2.51 14.83 -2.65
N LYS A 38 -3.12 15.98 -2.98
CA LYS A 38 -4.05 16.11 -4.10
C LYS A 38 -3.37 15.85 -5.43
N GLU A 39 -2.23 16.50 -5.69
CA GLU A 39 -1.46 16.30 -6.93
C GLU A 39 -1.08 14.83 -7.14
N MET A 40 -0.68 14.15 -6.06
CA MET A 40 -0.38 12.71 -6.09
C MET A 40 -1.63 11.87 -6.38
N MET A 41 -2.76 12.21 -5.77
CA MET A 41 -4.04 11.53 -5.97
C MET A 41 -4.51 11.65 -7.42
N ASP A 42 -4.48 12.87 -7.96
CA ASP A 42 -4.85 13.19 -9.33
C ASP A 42 -3.95 12.44 -10.33
N LEU A 43 -2.64 12.39 -10.08
CA LEU A 43 -1.69 11.64 -10.90
C LEU A 43 -2.02 10.13 -10.93
N LEU A 44 -2.27 9.52 -9.78
CA LEU A 44 -2.60 8.09 -9.71
C LEU A 44 -3.91 7.76 -10.44
N LEU A 45 -4.90 8.65 -10.38
CA LEU A 45 -6.16 8.51 -11.11
C LEU A 45 -5.99 8.74 -12.62
N GLU A 46 -5.13 9.68 -13.03
CA GLU A 46 -4.77 9.89 -14.45
C GLU A 46 -4.14 8.63 -15.04
N ILE A 47 -3.17 8.04 -14.34
CA ILE A 47 -2.50 6.80 -14.78
C ILE A 47 -3.49 5.64 -14.83
N LYS A 48 -4.39 5.52 -13.85
CA LYS A 48 -5.43 4.50 -13.87
C LYS A 48 -6.32 4.64 -15.11
N ALA A 49 -6.77 5.85 -15.42
CA ALA A 49 -7.62 6.10 -16.58
C ALA A 49 -6.93 5.78 -17.91
N THR A 50 -5.62 6.08 -18.03
CA THR A 50 -4.87 5.73 -19.24
C THR A 50 -4.64 4.23 -19.38
N VAL A 51 -4.31 3.53 -18.29
CA VAL A 51 -4.20 2.07 -18.27
C VAL A 51 -5.54 1.41 -18.62
N ASP A 52 -6.64 1.86 -18.04
CA ASP A 52 -7.98 1.31 -18.32
C ASP A 52 -8.36 1.52 -19.80
N GLY A 53 -8.11 2.71 -20.36
CA GLY A 53 -8.38 2.99 -21.77
C GLY A 53 -7.49 2.21 -22.75
N ASP A 54 -6.26 1.86 -22.36
CA ASP A 54 -5.38 1.01 -23.16
C ASP A 54 -5.74 -0.48 -23.03
N LYS A 55 -6.24 -0.93 -21.86
CA LYS A 55 -6.82 -2.26 -21.66
C LYS A 55 -8.05 -2.48 -22.54
N GLU A 56 -8.92 -1.49 -22.67
CA GLU A 56 -10.08 -1.56 -23.57
C GLU A 56 -9.67 -1.73 -25.04
N LYS A 57 -8.50 -1.21 -25.43
CA LYS A 57 -7.91 -1.38 -26.76
C LYS A 57 -7.13 -2.69 -26.91
N SER A 58 -7.24 -3.62 -25.96
CA SER A 58 -6.52 -4.90 -25.93
C SER A 58 -4.99 -4.76 -25.96
N LYS A 59 -4.44 -3.66 -25.43
CA LYS A 59 -3.00 -3.56 -25.18
C LYS A 59 -2.64 -4.28 -23.89
N GLU A 60 -1.42 -4.80 -23.86
CA GLU A 60 -0.89 -5.54 -22.69
C GLU A 60 0.06 -4.70 -21.83
N TYR A 61 0.57 -3.60 -22.39
CA TYR A 61 1.52 -2.72 -21.72
C TYR A 61 1.32 -1.27 -22.14
N LEU A 62 1.68 -0.37 -21.23
CA LEU A 62 1.73 1.07 -21.49
C LEU A 62 3.02 1.41 -22.26
N ASP A 63 2.95 2.43 -23.11
CA ASP A 63 4.11 2.85 -23.90
C ASP A 63 5.31 3.22 -23.00
N PRO A 64 6.53 2.72 -23.28
CA PRO A 64 7.70 2.98 -22.42
C PRO A 64 8.02 4.46 -22.20
N TYR A 65 7.76 5.32 -23.20
CA TYR A 65 7.96 6.75 -23.04
C TYR A 65 6.96 7.34 -22.05
N LEU A 66 5.69 6.93 -22.14
CA LEU A 66 4.64 7.40 -21.25
C LEU A 66 4.86 6.88 -19.81
N LYS A 67 5.37 5.66 -19.63
CA LYS A 67 5.77 5.13 -18.31
C LYS A 67 6.81 6.02 -17.63
N GLU A 68 7.88 6.35 -18.35
CA GLU A 68 8.95 7.22 -17.83
C GLU A 68 8.42 8.63 -17.50
N GLN A 69 7.52 9.18 -18.32
CA GLN A 69 6.87 10.46 -18.01
C GLN A 69 6.09 10.41 -16.69
N TYR A 70 5.37 9.33 -16.42
CA TYR A 70 4.65 9.17 -15.15
C TYR A 70 5.58 9.02 -13.95
N HIS A 71 6.67 8.26 -14.07
CA HIS A 71 7.71 8.18 -13.03
C HIS A 71 8.30 9.56 -12.73
N GLN A 72 8.61 10.36 -13.77
CA GLN A 72 9.14 11.70 -13.59
C GLN A 72 8.16 12.63 -12.89
N LYS A 73 6.89 12.65 -13.31
CA LYS A 73 5.83 13.41 -12.62
C LYS A 73 5.69 12.99 -11.16
N TYR A 74 5.70 11.69 -10.89
CA TYR A 74 5.59 11.12 -9.54
C TYR A 74 6.73 11.62 -8.64
N ARG A 75 7.98 11.46 -9.09
CA ARG A 75 9.18 11.91 -8.36
C ARG A 75 9.23 13.43 -8.17
N GLN A 76 8.71 14.19 -9.13
CA GLN A 76 8.64 15.65 -9.02
C GLN A 76 7.69 16.07 -7.89
N ILE A 77 6.51 15.45 -7.78
CA ILE A 77 5.56 15.70 -6.70
C ILE A 77 6.20 15.36 -5.35
N LEU A 78 6.86 14.20 -5.24
CA LEU A 78 7.56 13.79 -4.02
C LEU A 78 8.66 14.77 -3.62
N THR A 79 9.46 15.22 -4.60
CA THR A 79 10.54 16.20 -4.37
C THR A 79 9.98 17.52 -3.86
N ASN A 80 8.90 18.02 -4.48
CA ASN A 80 8.22 19.24 -4.03
C ASN A 80 7.64 19.08 -2.62
N ALA A 81 7.06 17.92 -2.30
CA ALA A 81 6.53 17.63 -0.97
C ALA A 81 7.63 17.56 0.10
N LEU A 82 8.80 17.01 -0.23
CA LEU A 82 9.94 16.89 0.70
C LEU A 82 10.47 18.25 1.17
N VAL A 83 10.37 19.29 0.34
CA VAL A 83 10.75 20.67 0.70
C VAL A 83 9.95 21.17 1.91
N LEU A 84 8.71 20.71 2.08
CA LEU A 84 7.85 21.08 3.21
C LEU A 84 8.28 20.44 4.54
N TYR A 85 9.14 19.41 4.50
CA TYR A 85 9.57 18.65 5.67
C TYR A 85 11.09 18.70 5.84
N PRO A 86 11.68 19.88 6.15
CA PRO A 86 13.11 20.05 6.26
C PRO A 86 13.70 19.12 7.36
N PRO A 87 14.93 18.63 7.17
CA PRO A 87 15.61 17.81 8.16
C PRO A 87 15.77 18.60 9.46
N GLU A 88 15.52 17.95 10.59
CA GLU A 88 15.72 18.60 11.88
C GLU A 88 17.19 19.02 12.06
N PRO A 89 17.45 20.21 12.63
CA PRO A 89 18.80 20.61 12.97
C PRO A 89 19.40 19.60 13.95
N LYS A 90 20.63 19.14 13.67
CA LYS A 90 21.39 18.30 14.58
C LYS A 90 21.63 19.09 15.87
N ASN A 91 20.92 18.75 16.95
CA ASN A 91 21.12 19.38 18.25
C ASN A 91 22.57 19.15 18.71
N LYS A 92 23.29 20.23 19.01
CA LYS A 92 24.66 20.21 19.57
C LYS A 92 24.70 19.86 21.08
N GLY A 93 23.56 19.50 21.67
CA GLY A 93 23.42 19.20 23.11
C GLY A 93 23.36 17.70 23.41
N HIS A 94 23.24 17.34 24.69
CA HIS A 94 23.09 15.95 25.13
C HIS A 94 21.95 15.24 24.39
N PRO A 95 22.16 13.99 23.91
CA PRO A 95 21.16 13.27 23.15
C PRO A 95 19.91 13.05 24.01
N LYS A 96 18.79 13.68 23.64
CA LYS A 96 17.49 13.33 24.23
C LYS A 96 17.19 11.88 23.88
N ARG A 97 16.85 11.07 24.89
CA ARG A 97 16.58 9.64 24.74
C ARG A 97 15.31 9.44 23.88
N GLY A 98 15.44 8.77 22.73
CA GLY A 98 14.34 8.36 21.86
C GLY A 98 14.19 9.20 20.58
N ARG A 99 13.78 8.54 19.48
CA ARG A 99 13.46 9.19 18.20
C ARG A 99 12.22 10.08 18.38
N LYS A 100 12.31 11.34 17.95
CA LYS A 100 11.13 12.21 17.90
C LYS A 100 10.09 11.65 16.93
N ARG A 101 8.83 11.79 17.31
CA ARG A 101 7.70 11.36 16.49
C ARG A 101 7.61 12.21 15.22
N GLN A 102 7.69 11.57 14.05
CA GLN A 102 7.44 12.21 12.76
C GLN A 102 5.93 12.50 12.58
N SER A 103 5.62 13.51 11.76
CA SER A 103 4.23 13.79 11.38
C SER A 103 3.67 12.63 10.58
N LYS A 104 2.35 12.41 10.67
CA LYS A 104 1.70 11.33 9.92
C LYS A 104 1.82 11.54 8.40
N SER A 105 1.73 12.79 7.93
CA SER A 105 1.90 13.16 6.53
C SER A 105 3.31 12.88 5.99
N LYS A 106 4.36 13.16 6.79
CA LYS A 106 5.73 12.77 6.41
C LYS A 106 5.90 11.26 6.35
N ASN A 107 5.30 10.50 7.27
CA ASN A 107 5.36 9.03 7.21
C ASN A 107 4.68 8.46 5.95
N LEU A 108 3.58 9.09 5.49
CA LEU A 108 2.95 8.71 4.23
C LEU A 108 3.86 9.04 3.04
N LEU A 109 4.47 10.23 3.03
CA LEU A 109 5.41 10.64 2.00
C LEU A 109 6.62 9.70 1.92
N ASP A 110 7.23 9.39 3.07
CA ASP A 110 8.35 8.45 3.18
C ASP A 110 7.94 7.07 2.62
N ARG A 111 6.72 6.60 2.92
CA ARG A 111 6.18 5.35 2.35
C ARG A 111 6.02 5.40 0.83
N LEU A 112 5.52 6.50 0.27
CA LEU A 112 5.36 6.66 -1.17
C LEU A 112 6.72 6.65 -1.89
N ILE A 113 7.75 7.20 -1.26
CA ILE A 113 9.14 7.14 -1.76
C ILE A 113 9.67 5.71 -1.70
N ASP A 114 9.57 5.05 -0.53
CA ASP A 114 10.13 3.70 -0.33
C ASP A 114 9.47 2.63 -1.20
N PHE A 115 8.20 2.84 -1.57
CA PHE A 115 7.40 1.87 -2.31
C PHE A 115 6.92 2.41 -3.68
N GLU A 116 7.69 3.29 -4.32
CA GLU A 116 7.38 3.81 -5.67
C GLU A 116 7.07 2.68 -6.65
N ASP A 117 7.98 1.71 -6.78
CA ASP A 117 7.86 0.57 -7.70
C ASP A 117 6.59 -0.24 -7.44
N ALA A 118 6.26 -0.46 -6.17
CA ALA A 118 5.09 -1.23 -5.76
C ALA A 118 3.77 -0.46 -5.97
N THR A 119 3.81 0.87 -5.90
CA THR A 119 2.66 1.77 -6.12
C THR A 119 2.35 1.87 -7.60
N LEU A 120 3.37 1.95 -8.44
CA LEU A 120 3.26 2.10 -9.90
C LEU A 120 3.24 0.77 -10.65
N LEU A 121 3.33 -0.37 -9.96
CA LEU A 121 3.37 -1.69 -10.62
C LEU A 121 2.17 -1.97 -11.56
N PHE A 122 1.00 -1.40 -11.27
CA PHE A 122 -0.21 -1.57 -12.10
C PHE A 122 -0.11 -0.94 -13.50
N MET A 123 0.74 0.08 -13.68
CA MET A 123 1.02 0.64 -15.02
C MET A 123 2.12 -0.12 -15.75
N GLU A 124 2.96 -0.83 -15.02
CA GLU A 124 4.02 -1.69 -15.58
C GLU A 124 3.46 -3.00 -16.10
N ASP A 125 2.60 -3.65 -15.31
CA ASP A 125 1.97 -4.93 -15.59
C ASP A 125 0.45 -4.84 -15.41
N PHE A 126 -0.29 -4.94 -16.52
CA PHE A 126 -1.74 -4.81 -16.55
C PHE A 126 -2.48 -5.92 -15.78
N ARG A 127 -1.81 -7.03 -15.47
CA ARG A 127 -2.35 -8.12 -14.64
C ARG A 127 -2.48 -7.70 -13.18
N VAL A 128 -1.70 -6.71 -12.74
CA VAL A 128 -1.79 -6.14 -11.41
C VAL A 128 -2.94 -5.13 -11.41
N PRO A 129 -4.02 -5.37 -10.64
CA PRO A 129 -5.13 -4.44 -10.58
C PRO A 129 -4.75 -3.21 -9.75
N PHE A 130 -5.33 -2.07 -10.10
CA PHE A 130 -5.18 -0.84 -9.31
C PHE A 130 -5.81 -0.98 -7.92
N ASP A 131 -6.91 -1.71 -7.85
CA ASP A 131 -7.67 -1.99 -6.62
C ASP A 131 -7.61 -3.47 -6.23
N ASN A 132 -7.74 -3.74 -4.93
CA ASN A 132 -7.72 -5.10 -4.40
C ASN A 132 -9.12 -5.74 -4.34
N ASN A 133 -10.09 -5.24 -5.12
CA ASN A 133 -11.49 -5.67 -4.98
C ASN A 133 -11.67 -7.16 -5.25
N LEU A 134 -10.84 -7.75 -6.13
CA LEU A 134 -10.92 -9.18 -6.43
C LEU A 134 -10.50 -10.03 -5.22
N ALA A 135 -9.32 -9.79 -4.65
CA ALA A 135 -8.87 -10.55 -3.49
C ALA A 135 -9.74 -10.32 -2.25
N GLU A 136 -10.28 -9.11 -2.07
CA GLU A 136 -11.23 -8.83 -1.00
C GLU A 136 -12.54 -9.61 -1.16
N ARG A 137 -13.08 -9.68 -2.39
CA ARG A 137 -14.28 -10.50 -2.68
C ARG A 137 -14.03 -11.97 -2.44
N ASP A 138 -12.90 -12.50 -2.90
CA ASP A 138 -12.56 -13.92 -2.76
C ASP A 138 -12.41 -14.33 -1.29
N ILE A 139 -11.78 -13.48 -0.47
CA ILE A 139 -11.62 -13.72 0.98
C ILE A 139 -12.92 -13.48 1.75
N ARG A 140 -13.83 -12.64 1.24
CA ARG A 140 -15.05 -12.25 1.96
C ARG A 140 -15.91 -13.45 2.32
N MET A 141 -16.06 -14.42 1.42
CA MET A 141 -16.89 -15.60 1.69
C MET A 141 -16.29 -16.46 2.83
N VAL A 142 -14.97 -16.60 2.86
CA VAL A 142 -14.26 -17.30 3.94
C VAL A 142 -14.40 -16.56 5.27
N LYS A 143 -14.22 -15.23 5.28
CA LYS A 143 -14.40 -14.40 6.49
C LYS A 143 -15.85 -14.39 6.98
N VAL A 144 -16.83 -14.35 6.08
CA VAL A 144 -18.26 -14.42 6.42
C VAL A 144 -18.59 -15.78 7.02
N GLN A 145 -18.10 -16.88 6.43
CA GLN A 145 -18.25 -18.21 7.00
C GLN A 145 -17.63 -18.28 8.41
N GLN A 146 -16.40 -17.78 8.61
CA GLN A 146 -15.76 -17.73 9.94
C GLN A 146 -16.55 -16.89 10.97
N LYS A 147 -17.16 -15.78 10.53
CA LYS A 147 -17.96 -14.88 11.39
C LYS A 147 -19.28 -15.52 11.80
N ILE A 148 -19.92 -16.26 10.89
CA ILE A 148 -21.22 -16.91 11.13
C ILE A 148 -21.03 -18.25 11.86
N SER A 149 -20.02 -19.03 11.50
CA SER A 149 -19.83 -20.40 11.96
C SER A 149 -19.08 -20.53 13.29
N GLY A 150 -18.73 -19.40 13.94
CA GLY A 150 -18.18 -19.37 15.30
C GLY A 150 -17.15 -20.47 15.58
N CYS A 151 -15.96 -20.37 14.98
CA CYS A 151 -14.84 -21.33 15.13
C CYS A 151 -15.12 -22.72 14.53
N PHE A 152 -14.33 -23.10 13.51
CA PHE A 152 -14.23 -24.50 13.08
C PHE A 152 -13.67 -25.34 14.24
N ARG A 153 -14.54 -25.89 15.09
CA ARG A 153 -14.17 -26.87 16.11
C ARG A 153 -14.42 -28.26 15.54
N SER A 154 -13.48 -28.77 14.75
CA SER A 154 -13.36 -30.21 14.53
C SER A 154 -12.35 -30.77 15.54
N THR A 155 -12.79 -31.72 16.37
CA THR A 155 -11.96 -32.39 17.40
C THR A 155 -10.99 -33.43 16.81
N GLY A 156 -10.53 -33.21 15.57
CA GLY A 156 -9.83 -34.24 14.79
C GLY A 156 -8.71 -33.74 13.88
N CYS A 157 -8.22 -32.50 14.02
CA CYS A 157 -7.03 -32.09 13.26
C CYS A 157 -6.11 -31.21 14.11
N LYS A 158 -4.85 -31.64 14.20
CA LYS A 158 -3.77 -30.97 14.92
C LYS A 158 -3.41 -29.67 14.19
N GLU A 159 -4.02 -28.55 14.57
CA GLU A 159 -3.43 -27.21 14.58
C GLU A 159 -4.50 -26.18 14.97
N THR A 160 -4.58 -25.86 16.25
CA THR A 160 -5.41 -24.76 16.74
C THR A 160 -4.69 -23.43 16.52
N LYS A 161 -4.96 -22.73 15.42
CA LYS A 161 -4.65 -21.30 15.34
C LYS A 161 -5.80 -20.52 15.97
N ILE A 162 -5.64 -20.22 17.26
CA ILE A 162 -6.49 -19.27 17.99
C ILE A 162 -6.21 -17.88 17.42
N PHE A 163 -7.01 -17.45 16.44
CA PHE A 163 -7.14 -16.04 16.12
C PHE A 163 -8.33 -15.53 16.93
N ARG A 164 -8.06 -14.85 18.05
CA ARG A 164 -9.08 -14.31 18.94
C ARG A 164 -9.38 -12.86 18.55
N PRO A 165 -10.50 -12.54 17.88
CA PRO A 165 -10.96 -11.18 17.80
C PRO A 165 -11.72 -10.88 19.11
N LEU A 166 -11.11 -10.13 20.01
CA LEU A 166 -11.85 -9.48 21.09
C LEU A 166 -12.67 -8.35 20.45
N ILE A 167 -13.90 -8.66 20.05
CA ILE A 167 -14.89 -7.64 19.67
C ILE A 167 -15.91 -7.58 20.79
N TYR A 168 -15.75 -6.60 21.68
CA TYR A 168 -16.84 -6.13 22.54
C TYR A 168 -17.78 -5.28 21.67
N TYR A 169 -18.95 -5.80 21.35
CA TYR A 169 -20.11 -4.99 20.96
C TYR A 169 -21.00 -4.85 22.21
N ASN A 170 -21.01 -3.67 22.83
CA ASN A 170 -22.14 -3.26 23.65
C ASN A 170 -23.04 -2.39 22.78
N ASN A 171 -24.07 -3.03 22.20
CA ASN A 171 -25.31 -2.35 21.87
C ASN A 171 -26.20 -2.47 23.11
N ILE A 172 -26.45 -1.35 23.80
CA ILE A 172 -27.69 -1.18 24.55
C ILE A 172 -28.27 0.16 24.09
N CYS A 173 -29.42 0.04 23.43
CA CYS A 173 -30.34 1.10 23.13
C CYS A 173 -30.87 1.76 24.41
N ALA A 174 -30.91 3.08 24.43
CA ALA A 174 -31.99 3.92 24.96
C ALA A 174 -31.89 5.28 24.27
#